data_AF-A0A3A4ZKZ6-F1
#
_entry.id   AF-A0A3A4ZKZ6-F1
#
_cell.length_a   1.000
_cell.length_b   1.000
_cell.length_c   1.000
_cell.angle_alpha   90.00
_cell.angle_beta   90.00
_cell.angle_gamma   90.00
#
_symmetry.space_group_name_H-M   'P 1'
#
loop_
_entity.id
_entity.type
_entity.pdbx_description
1 polymer ?
#
loop_
_entity_poly.entity_id
_entity_poly.type
_entity_poly.pdbx_seq_one_letter_code
_entity_poly.pdbx_strand_id
1 'polypeptide(L)'
;MNSKSFPFISIVCLTWNSKQDILDLLGSIYKASYPNNKLEVTVVDNASTDGTSEAIIKHFPHVKIIRNKKNLGMPGFNVGYKHARGKHIFSLQSDVTVAKNFFTTSVAYLEKNPEVGLLGVDVYDKKTKLPLYPTIQTNLLTGIFQGRPSKKARDFDYLEGLVHVFPKEIFKDVGFIDNFFYFYGDDPDFSFRIKEKGYQLNTIHNTYVLHGKSKTTPTYFSKKYHHYYKAVFRILYTFGSPLTQILGTCLMLTVIPSFQFIKERRLTFTERYWGFWENIKQAQTINYLLWFAIIVGFLFRIYAFFARDIWFDEAFTYIIARLPTSQVMPAVLTDNNPPLYYLLIHFLLRFNAHPLIMRIPSMVLNIISIDLIYLITRKISNRFTAKIATAIYLLSPLSVYMAITARLHTLGLFLVLVAVLVFIKLQEKFSYKKLFALTFILLLGIFTQYYFLLLITSFSIIVFLQKKIPLEWWILILAFISISFMPWMYHSMLMSHNGCSCLPGILAAITSLTTPMINGLGEITLRSFTQLSWYKLSILSAASLWGVWFAVKGLKKINHLIVGIFILP
;
A
#
# COMPACT_ATOMS: atom_id res chain seq x y z
N MET A 1 45.27 1.54 43.78
CA MET A 1 43.84 1.85 43.58
C MET A 1 43.76 3.10 42.73
N ASN A 2 43.63 2.95 41.42
CA ASN A 2 43.74 4.08 40.48
C ASN A 2 42.51 4.99 40.57
N SER A 3 42.76 6.30 40.57
CA SER A 3 41.76 7.38 40.59
C SER A 3 40.59 7.08 39.66
N LYS A 4 39.35 7.12 40.16
CA LYS A 4 38.14 6.99 39.33
C LYS A 4 38.17 8.04 38.21
N SER A 5 38.51 7.64 37.00
CA SER A 5 38.40 8.51 35.83
C SER A 5 36.92 8.67 35.47
N PHE A 6 36.38 9.87 35.64
CA PHE A 6 35.02 10.20 35.20
C PHE A 6 35.07 10.65 33.74
N PRO A 7 34.61 9.83 32.77
CA PRO A 7 34.52 10.26 31.38
C PRO A 7 33.52 11.41 31.23
N PHE A 8 33.66 12.23 30.19
CA PHE A 8 32.68 13.26 29.90
C PHE A 8 31.38 12.60 29.38
N ILE A 9 30.22 12.96 29.91
CA ILE A 9 28.91 12.41 29.51
C ILE A 9 27.98 13.51 29.00
N SER A 10 27.05 13.16 28.11
CA SER A 10 26.00 14.06 27.64
C SER A 10 24.64 13.57 28.10
N ILE A 11 23.92 14.45 28.78
CA ILE A 11 22.54 14.22 29.19
C ILE A 11 21.64 14.99 28.23
N VAL A 12 20.79 14.27 27.51
CA VAL A 12 19.84 14.85 26.56
C VAL A 12 18.44 14.62 27.09
N CYS A 13 17.73 15.70 27.38
CA CYS A 13 16.36 15.64 27.87
C CYS A 13 15.39 16.12 26.79
N LEU A 14 14.27 15.42 26.60
CA LEU A 14 13.19 15.87 25.73
C LEU A 14 11.99 16.30 26.58
N THR A 15 11.40 17.46 26.28
CA THR A 15 10.24 17.99 27.01
C THR A 15 9.19 18.56 26.07
N TRP A 16 7.92 18.47 26.47
CA TRP A 16 6.79 19.14 25.84
C TRP A 16 5.70 19.42 26.88
N ASN A 17 5.37 20.68 27.12
CA ASN A 17 4.32 21.13 28.05
C ASN A 17 4.40 20.45 29.43
N SER A 18 5.61 20.33 29.97
CA SER A 18 5.90 19.57 31.19
C SER A 18 6.81 20.37 32.14
N LYS A 19 6.47 21.66 32.36
CA LYS A 19 7.30 22.62 33.10
C LYS A 19 7.82 22.10 34.45
N GLN A 20 6.93 21.59 35.32
CA GLN A 20 7.36 21.17 36.65
C GLN A 20 8.23 19.91 36.59
N ASP A 21 7.84 18.95 35.76
CA ASP A 21 8.55 17.68 35.62
C ASP A 21 10.00 17.89 35.14
N ILE A 22 10.21 18.73 34.12
CA ILE A 22 11.58 19.00 33.63
C ILE A 22 12.45 19.73 34.67
N LEU A 23 11.86 20.61 35.49
CA LEU A 23 12.60 21.27 36.58
C LEU A 23 12.99 20.27 37.68
N ASP A 24 12.09 19.35 38.04
CA ASP A 24 12.37 18.26 38.97
C ASP A 24 13.50 17.35 38.45
N LEU A 25 13.45 16.98 37.16
CA LEU A 25 14.47 16.18 36.50
C LEU A 25 15.83 16.87 36.56
N LEU A 26 15.92 18.13 36.11
CA LEU A 26 17.17 18.91 36.15
C LEU A 26 17.72 19.03 37.58
N GLY A 27 16.84 19.28 38.56
CA GLY A 27 17.21 19.29 39.97
C GLY A 27 17.80 17.96 40.45
N SER A 28 17.24 16.83 40.00
CA SER A 28 17.77 15.50 40.33
C SER A 28 19.10 15.17 39.65
N ILE A 29 19.30 15.64 38.41
CA ILE A 29 20.55 15.47 37.66
C ILE A 29 21.71 16.13 38.42
N TYR A 30 21.56 17.39 38.84
CA TYR A 30 22.62 18.11 39.54
C TYR A 30 22.81 17.69 41.01
N LYS A 31 21.87 16.92 41.58
CA LYS A 31 22.01 16.27 42.89
C LYS A 31 22.67 14.89 42.81
N ALA A 32 22.82 14.33 41.62
CA ALA A 32 23.45 13.03 41.43
C ALA A 32 24.97 13.10 41.67
N SER A 33 25.56 11.97 42.03
CA SER A 33 26.96 11.87 42.47
C SER A 33 27.94 11.84 41.28
N TYR A 34 27.83 12.75 40.32
CA TYR A 34 28.73 12.86 39.17
C TYR A 34 29.35 14.26 39.11
N PRO A 35 30.64 14.42 38.79
CA PRO A 35 31.25 15.75 38.75
C PRO A 35 30.57 16.64 37.70
N ASN A 36 30.09 17.83 38.11
CA ASN A 36 29.37 18.77 37.23
C ASN A 36 30.22 19.22 36.03
N ASN A 37 31.55 19.28 36.16
CA ASN A 37 32.48 19.60 35.08
C ASN A 37 32.73 18.41 34.12
N LYS A 38 32.16 17.24 34.40
CA LYS A 38 32.24 16.03 33.57
C LYS A 38 30.92 15.67 32.90
N LEU A 39 29.91 16.53 32.99
CA LEU A 39 28.64 16.35 32.31
C LEU A 39 28.25 17.63 31.57
N GLU A 40 27.46 17.47 30.52
CA GLU A 40 26.67 18.55 29.92
C GLU A 40 25.21 18.14 29.84
N VAL A 41 24.32 19.12 29.96
CA VAL A 41 22.87 18.90 29.86
C VAL A 41 22.32 19.72 28.71
N THR A 42 21.65 19.05 27.77
CA THR A 42 20.91 19.68 26.69
C THR A 42 19.43 19.33 26.82
N VAL A 43 18.57 20.33 26.96
CA VAL A 43 17.12 20.17 26.93
C VAL A 43 16.59 20.55 25.55
N VAL A 44 15.89 19.63 24.91
CA VAL A 44 15.15 19.86 23.67
C VAL A 44 13.68 20.12 24.02
N ASP A 45 13.23 21.35 23.79
CA ASP A 45 11.82 21.73 23.95
C ASP A 45 11.07 21.51 22.62
N ASN A 46 10.14 20.56 22.60
CA ASN A 46 9.31 20.19 21.45
C ASN A 46 8.15 21.18 21.20
N ALA A 47 8.45 22.47 21.18
CA ALA A 47 7.49 23.57 20.99
C ALA A 47 6.45 23.68 22.10
N SER A 48 6.90 23.70 23.36
CA SER A 48 6.03 23.96 24.51
C SER A 48 5.41 25.36 24.45
N THR A 49 4.22 25.48 25.03
CA THR A 49 3.41 26.72 25.11
C THR A 49 3.06 27.09 26.54
N ASP A 50 3.49 26.31 27.53
CA ASP A 50 3.18 26.48 28.95
C ASP A 50 4.21 27.34 29.70
N GLY A 51 5.22 27.88 29.02
CA GLY A 51 6.33 28.61 29.62
C GLY A 51 7.49 27.73 30.10
N THR A 52 7.59 26.48 29.62
CA THR A 52 8.66 25.53 30.00
C THR A 52 10.05 26.10 29.72
N SER A 53 10.29 26.61 28.50
CA SER A 53 11.60 27.14 28.10
C SER A 53 12.09 28.27 29.01
N GLU A 54 11.21 29.22 29.31
CA GLU A 54 11.48 30.40 30.14
C GLU A 54 11.80 29.99 31.58
N ALA A 55 11.10 28.97 32.10
CA ALA A 55 11.35 28.44 33.43
C ALA A 55 12.72 27.76 33.53
N ILE A 56 13.16 27.04 32.50
CA ILE A 56 14.48 26.41 32.45
C ILE A 56 15.57 27.49 32.43
N ILE A 57 15.45 28.48 31.55
CA ILE A 57 16.43 29.59 31.45
C ILE A 57 16.57 30.31 32.80
N LYS A 58 15.45 30.52 33.50
CA LYS A 58 15.44 31.18 34.81
C LYS A 58 16.13 30.36 35.92
N HIS A 59 15.85 29.06 36.03
CA HIS A 59 16.31 28.24 37.17
C HIS A 59 17.61 27.48 36.89
N PHE A 60 17.94 27.23 35.62
CA PHE A 60 19.11 26.48 35.19
C PHE A 60 19.80 27.18 34.00
N PRO A 61 20.32 28.41 34.17
CA PRO A 61 20.86 29.23 33.06
C PRO A 61 22.09 28.62 32.35
N HIS A 62 22.75 27.63 32.97
CA HIS A 62 23.89 26.90 32.43
C HIS A 62 23.48 25.68 31.59
N VAL A 63 22.20 25.30 31.58
CA VAL A 63 21.67 24.21 30.75
C VAL A 63 21.45 24.71 29.33
N LYS A 64 21.93 23.95 28.34
CA LYS A 64 21.70 24.28 26.94
C LYS A 64 20.26 23.95 26.57
N ILE A 65 19.48 24.93 26.13
CA ILE A 65 18.12 24.71 25.63
C ILE A 65 18.07 24.85 24.12
N ILE A 66 17.38 23.92 23.45
CA ILE A 66 17.10 23.99 22.01
C ILE A 66 15.60 23.84 21.81
N ARG A 67 14.95 24.87 21.26
CA ARG A 67 13.51 24.86 21.01
C ARG A 67 13.20 24.52 19.56
N ASN A 68 12.43 23.45 19.36
CA ASN A 68 11.90 23.07 18.06
C ASN A 68 10.72 23.97 17.65
N LYS A 69 10.53 24.15 16.33
CA LYS A 69 9.41 24.94 15.78
C LYS A 69 8.05 24.24 15.92
N LYS A 70 8.05 22.92 16.04
CA LYS A 70 6.87 22.07 16.21
C LYS A 70 7.22 20.87 17.07
N ASN A 71 6.23 20.20 17.65
CA ASN A 71 6.44 18.94 18.33
C ASN A 71 6.85 17.87 17.30
N LEU A 72 8.05 17.32 17.45
CA LEU A 72 8.60 16.29 16.57
C LEU A 72 8.34 14.87 17.09
N GLY A 73 7.73 14.73 18.26
CA GLY A 73 7.64 13.46 18.97
C GLY A 73 9.01 13.00 19.46
N MET A 74 9.21 11.69 19.56
CA MET A 74 10.48 11.08 20.00
C MET A 74 11.71 11.47 19.15
N PRO A 75 11.61 11.65 17.82
CA PRO A 75 12.69 12.18 16.99
C PRO A 75 13.22 13.56 17.40
N GLY A 76 12.53 14.27 18.31
CA GLY A 76 13.07 15.47 18.95
C GLY A 76 14.41 15.22 19.65
N PHE A 77 14.63 14.03 20.23
CA PHE A 77 15.92 13.66 20.83
C PHE A 77 17.09 13.80 19.85
N ASN A 78 16.88 13.54 18.55
CA ASN A 78 17.91 13.64 17.51
C ASN A 78 18.51 15.05 17.41
N VAL A 79 17.75 16.08 17.75
CA VAL A 79 18.24 17.47 17.78
C VAL A 79 19.26 17.66 18.90
N GLY A 80 19.01 17.04 20.06
CA GLY A 80 19.94 17.03 21.18
C GLY A 80 21.17 16.17 20.92
N TYR A 81 20.98 14.97 20.34
CA TYR A 81 22.08 14.04 20.02
C TYR A 81 23.16 14.67 19.12
N LYS A 82 22.77 15.52 18.16
CA LYS A 82 23.71 16.25 17.30
C LYS A 82 24.65 17.20 18.05
N HIS A 83 24.30 17.60 19.26
CA HIS A 83 25.09 18.51 20.09
C HIS A 83 25.85 17.80 21.21
N ALA A 84 25.61 16.51 21.42
CA ALA A 84 26.23 15.74 22.48
C ALA A 84 27.72 15.50 22.18
N ARG A 85 28.59 15.73 23.17
CA ARG A 85 30.05 15.58 23.09
C ARG A 85 30.59 14.45 23.97
N GLY A 86 29.81 13.99 24.94
CA GLY A 86 30.14 12.93 25.88
C GLY A 86 30.43 11.60 25.21
N LYS A 87 31.26 10.80 25.88
CA LYS A 87 31.53 9.40 25.53
C LYS A 87 30.25 8.57 25.62
N HIS A 88 29.46 8.81 26.67
CA HIS A 88 28.17 8.16 26.91
C HIS A 88 27.02 9.17 26.85
N ILE A 89 25.90 8.74 26.28
CA ILE A 89 24.67 9.49 26.16
C ILE A 89 23.66 8.96 27.17
N PHE A 90 23.00 9.88 27.86
CA PHE A 90 21.86 9.62 28.73
C PHE A 90 20.63 10.34 28.17
N SER A 91 19.70 9.59 27.60
CA SER A 91 18.43 10.11 27.09
C SER A 91 17.37 9.99 28.17
N LEU A 92 16.86 11.12 28.65
CA LEU A 92 15.92 11.18 29.76
C LEU A 92 14.63 11.89 29.34
N GLN A 93 13.48 11.26 29.60
CA GLN A 93 12.19 11.94 29.45
C GLN A 93 11.94 12.92 30.59
N SER A 94 11.15 13.97 30.34
CA SER A 94 10.96 15.08 31.29
C SER A 94 10.37 14.66 32.63
N ASP A 95 9.60 13.58 32.71
CA ASP A 95 8.93 13.07 33.92
C ASP A 95 9.74 12.03 34.69
N VAL A 96 11.04 11.91 34.38
CA VAL A 96 11.98 11.06 35.11
C VAL A 96 12.61 11.81 36.30
N THR A 97 12.94 11.08 37.36
CA THR A 97 13.80 11.55 38.46
C THR A 97 14.89 10.50 38.71
N VAL A 98 16.16 10.90 38.64
CA VAL A 98 17.29 9.97 38.71
C VAL A 98 17.75 9.70 40.15
N ALA A 99 18.18 8.48 40.45
CA ALA A 99 18.81 8.15 41.73
C ALA A 99 20.20 8.80 41.87
N LYS A 100 20.64 9.00 43.13
CA LYS A 100 21.90 9.70 43.44
C LYS A 100 23.13 9.02 42.81
N ASN A 101 23.13 7.71 42.62
CA ASN A 101 24.23 6.93 42.06
C ASN A 101 24.02 6.54 40.59
N PHE A 102 23.00 7.10 39.91
CA PHE A 102 22.60 6.70 38.56
C PHE A 102 23.74 6.83 37.53
N PHE A 103 24.26 8.04 37.34
CA PHE A 103 25.33 8.24 36.34
C PHE A 103 26.60 7.45 36.67
N THR A 104 27.01 7.41 37.93
CA THR A 104 28.23 6.71 38.33
C THR A 104 28.15 5.21 38.09
N THR A 105 27.00 4.61 38.39
CA THR A 105 26.80 3.16 38.25
C THR A 105 26.70 2.78 36.79
N SER A 106 25.92 3.53 36.00
CA SER A 106 25.74 3.28 34.57
C SER A 106 27.05 3.47 33.78
N VAL A 107 27.81 4.53 34.06
CA VAL A 107 29.11 4.76 33.42
C VAL A 107 30.10 3.66 33.79
N ALA A 108 30.23 3.30 35.07
CA ALA A 108 31.14 2.24 35.49
C ALA A 108 30.81 0.89 34.83
N TYR A 109 29.52 0.61 34.61
CA TYR A 109 29.09 -0.59 33.91
C TYR A 109 29.48 -0.57 32.42
N LEU A 110 29.23 0.54 31.71
CA LEU A 110 29.59 0.65 30.29
C LEU A 110 31.10 0.63 30.06
N GLU A 111 31.90 1.23 30.96
CA GLU A 111 33.37 1.15 30.87
C GLU A 111 33.90 -0.28 31.06
N LYS A 112 33.18 -1.12 31.81
CA LYS A 112 33.56 -2.53 32.04
C LYS A 112 33.07 -3.48 30.94
N ASN A 113 32.01 -3.10 30.22
CA ASN A 113 31.32 -3.96 29.26
C ASN A 113 31.18 -3.21 27.90
N PRO A 114 32.27 -3.09 27.11
CA PRO A 114 32.27 -2.33 25.86
C PRO A 114 31.36 -2.92 24.77
N GLU A 115 30.94 -4.18 24.90
CA GLU A 115 30.00 -4.84 23.99
C GLU A 115 28.54 -4.36 24.16
N VAL A 116 28.24 -3.59 25.22
CA VAL A 116 26.89 -3.11 25.52
C VAL A 116 26.58 -1.85 24.72
N GLY A 117 25.65 -1.97 23.77
CA GLY A 117 25.19 -0.86 22.94
C GLY A 117 23.98 -0.12 23.52
N LEU A 118 23.23 -0.74 24.42
CA LEU A 118 22.13 -0.09 25.13
C LEU A 118 21.97 -0.66 26.55
N LEU A 119 21.93 0.22 27.52
CA LEU A 119 21.81 -0.09 28.93
C LEU A 119 20.49 0.43 29.50
N GLY A 120 19.70 -0.50 30.02
CA GLY A 120 18.51 -0.23 30.82
C GLY A 120 18.82 -0.23 32.32
N VAL A 121 17.94 0.38 33.10
CA VAL A 121 18.02 0.42 34.57
C VAL A 121 16.67 0.07 35.17
N ASP A 122 16.62 -0.19 36.47
CA ASP A 122 15.35 -0.38 37.16
C ASP A 122 14.52 0.90 37.15
N VAL A 123 13.23 0.77 36.81
CA VAL A 123 12.28 1.88 36.76
C VAL A 123 11.19 1.63 37.78
N TYR A 124 10.83 2.65 38.55
CA TYR A 124 9.71 2.60 39.48
C TYR A 124 8.74 3.75 39.22
N ASP A 125 7.45 3.52 39.42
CA ASP A 125 6.45 4.58 39.35
C ASP A 125 6.69 5.62 40.46
N LYS A 126 6.73 6.90 40.12
CA LYS A 126 7.05 8.00 41.04
C LYS A 126 6.07 8.08 42.21
N LYS A 127 4.80 7.69 42.01
CA LYS A 127 3.71 7.77 42.99
C LYS A 127 3.57 6.49 43.81
N THR A 128 3.46 5.33 43.15
CA THR A 128 3.18 4.05 43.83
C THR A 128 4.45 3.34 44.30
N LYS A 129 5.62 3.73 43.77
CA LYS A 129 6.91 3.05 43.98
C LYS A 129 6.94 1.60 43.52
N LEU A 130 5.97 1.17 42.73
CA LEU A 130 5.95 -0.17 42.14
C LEU A 130 6.90 -0.25 40.94
N PRO A 131 7.56 -1.40 40.73
CA PRO A 131 8.47 -1.59 39.60
C PRO A 131 7.70 -1.57 38.27
N LEU A 132 8.23 -0.80 37.32
CA LEU A 132 7.85 -0.78 35.91
C LEU A 132 8.94 -1.55 35.18
N TYR A 133 8.67 -2.78 34.74
CA TYR A 133 9.68 -3.60 34.07
C TYR A 133 9.76 -3.18 32.59
N PRO A 134 10.82 -2.48 32.14
CA PRO A 134 10.88 -1.91 30.80
C PRO A 134 11.37 -2.91 29.74
N THR A 135 11.43 -4.20 30.09
CA THR A 135 11.91 -5.28 29.21
C THR A 135 10.75 -5.85 28.39
N ILE A 136 10.87 -5.81 27.08
CA ILE A 136 9.77 -6.17 26.18
C ILE A 136 10.24 -7.18 25.12
N GLN A 137 9.44 -8.20 24.86
CA GLN A 137 9.61 -9.13 23.75
C GLN A 137 8.69 -8.74 22.60
N THR A 138 9.10 -9.03 21.37
CA THR A 138 8.32 -8.77 20.16
C THR A 138 7.96 -10.10 19.51
N ASN A 139 6.66 -10.32 19.32
CA ASN A 139 6.20 -11.44 18.53
C ASN A 139 6.43 -11.13 17.05
N LEU A 140 7.55 -11.57 16.47
CA LEU A 140 7.91 -11.29 15.07
C LEU A 140 6.94 -11.89 14.03
N LEU A 141 6.05 -12.82 14.42
CA LEU A 141 4.96 -13.27 13.55
C LEU A 141 3.89 -12.18 13.37
N THR A 142 3.70 -11.31 14.37
CA THR A 142 2.62 -10.29 14.36
C THR A 142 3.13 -8.85 14.49
N GLY A 143 4.39 -8.67 14.86
CA GLY A 143 5.01 -7.43 15.29
C GLY A 143 4.52 -6.90 16.65
N ILE A 144 3.65 -7.63 17.37
CA ILE A 144 3.06 -7.17 18.64
C ILE A 144 4.10 -7.18 19.77
N PHE A 145 4.13 -6.11 20.54
CA PHE A 145 4.98 -5.95 21.72
C PHE A 145 4.32 -6.60 22.95
N GLN A 146 5.07 -7.47 23.64
CA GLN A 146 4.63 -8.20 24.83
C GLN A 146 5.58 -7.90 25.99
N GLY A 147 5.11 -7.11 26.95
CA GLY A 147 5.88 -6.82 28.16
C GLY A 147 6.12 -8.09 28.96
N ARG A 148 7.37 -8.33 29.36
CA ARG A 148 7.73 -9.42 30.28
C ARG A 148 8.65 -8.89 31.36
N PRO A 149 8.32 -9.05 32.65
CA PRO A 149 9.28 -8.78 33.71
C PRO A 149 10.41 -9.79 33.62
N SER A 150 11.57 -9.37 33.11
CA SER A 150 12.78 -10.19 33.15
C SER A 150 13.73 -9.68 34.24
N LYS A 151 14.10 -10.58 35.16
CA LYS A 151 15.19 -10.36 36.12
C LYS A 151 16.54 -10.87 35.59
N LYS A 152 16.55 -11.51 34.41
CA LYS A 152 17.76 -12.04 33.78
C LYS A 152 18.23 -11.07 32.71
N ALA A 153 19.50 -10.67 32.79
CA ALA A 153 20.13 -9.91 31.72
C ALA A 153 19.94 -10.66 30.38
N ARG A 154 19.53 -9.93 29.34
CA ARG A 154 19.43 -10.36 27.92
C ARG A 154 18.21 -11.18 27.47
N ASP A 155 17.21 -11.44 28.31
CA ASP A 155 15.96 -12.13 27.87
C ASP A 155 14.86 -11.15 27.44
N PHE A 156 15.19 -10.27 26.48
CA PHE A 156 14.25 -9.30 25.91
C PHE A 156 14.70 -8.82 24.53
N ASP A 157 13.77 -8.28 23.75
CA ASP A 157 14.05 -7.77 22.41
C ASP A 157 14.40 -6.30 22.42
N TYR A 158 13.75 -5.52 23.28
CA TYR A 158 14.02 -4.09 23.43
C TYR A 158 13.78 -3.58 24.84
N LEU A 159 14.33 -2.40 25.10
CA LEU A 159 14.19 -1.64 26.35
C LEU A 159 13.29 -0.42 26.12
N GLU A 160 12.24 -0.29 26.91
CA GLU A 160 11.30 0.83 26.85
C GLU A 160 12.00 2.16 27.17
N GLY A 161 11.78 3.18 26.34
CA GLY A 161 12.55 4.42 26.21
C GLY A 161 12.32 5.48 27.25
N LEU A 162 11.96 5.07 28.46
CA LEU A 162 11.85 5.97 29.61
C LEU A 162 13.24 6.57 29.92
N VAL A 163 14.27 5.72 29.84
CA VAL A 163 15.68 6.06 29.99
C VAL A 163 16.51 5.15 29.09
N HIS A 164 17.27 5.76 28.18
CA HIS A 164 18.27 5.05 27.37
C HIS A 164 19.67 5.54 27.74
N VAL A 165 20.56 4.61 28.06
CA VAL A 165 21.97 4.91 28.30
C VAL A 165 22.81 4.11 27.31
N PHE A 166 23.63 4.78 26.52
CA PHE A 166 24.41 4.10 25.48
C PHE A 166 25.71 4.85 25.14
N PRO A 167 26.74 4.13 24.63
CA PRO A 167 27.93 4.76 24.08
C PRO A 167 27.58 5.62 22.86
N LYS A 168 28.11 6.85 22.78
CA LYS A 168 27.83 7.77 21.65
C LYS A 168 28.24 7.16 20.30
N GLU A 169 29.26 6.32 20.28
CA GLU A 169 29.78 5.68 19.07
C GLU A 169 28.75 4.79 18.36
N ILE A 170 27.75 4.28 19.07
CA ILE A 170 26.63 3.52 18.49
C ILE A 170 25.97 4.27 17.33
N PHE A 171 25.90 5.60 17.39
CA PHE A 171 25.33 6.41 16.32
C PHE A 171 26.07 6.30 14.98
N LYS A 172 27.35 5.91 14.97
CA LYS A 172 28.09 5.68 13.71
C LYS A 172 27.57 4.47 12.96
N ASP A 173 27.15 3.43 13.70
CA ASP A 173 26.75 2.15 13.12
C ASP A 173 25.26 2.06 12.86
N VAL A 174 24.45 2.54 13.81
CA VAL A 174 22.98 2.41 13.73
C VAL A 174 22.31 3.68 13.25
N GLY A 175 22.95 4.85 13.37
CA GLY A 175 22.33 6.15 13.12
C GLY A 175 21.44 6.61 14.28
N PHE A 176 20.63 7.65 14.05
CA PHE A 176 19.72 8.22 15.06
C PHE A 176 18.37 7.47 15.14
N ILE A 177 17.42 8.00 15.91
CA ILE A 177 16.03 7.50 15.93
C ILE A 177 15.39 7.77 14.57
N ASP A 178 14.69 6.79 13.98
CA ASP A 178 14.00 6.98 12.69
C ASP A 178 12.87 8.01 12.84
N ASN A 179 12.89 9.06 12.00
CA ASN A 179 11.90 10.12 11.99
C ASN A 179 10.48 9.61 11.63
N PHE A 180 10.34 8.36 11.17
CA PHE A 180 9.06 7.71 10.93
C PHE A 180 8.21 7.55 12.20
N PHE A 181 8.84 7.35 13.35
CA PHE A 181 8.18 7.08 14.63
C PHE A 181 7.94 8.39 15.40
N TYR A 182 6.77 9.00 15.22
CA TYR A 182 6.37 10.15 16.05
C TYR A 182 6.20 9.75 17.52
N PHE A 183 5.59 8.59 17.75
CA PHE A 183 5.33 7.97 19.06
C PHE A 183 5.21 6.47 18.86
N TYR A 184 5.69 5.68 19.81
CA TYR A 184 5.76 4.22 19.75
C TYR A 184 6.68 3.71 18.61
N GLY A 185 7.40 2.62 18.85
CA GLY A 185 8.21 1.96 17.83
C GLY A 185 9.64 2.45 17.71
N ASP A 186 9.97 3.62 18.24
CA ASP A 186 11.33 4.15 18.31
C ASP A 186 12.25 3.27 19.18
N ASP A 187 11.75 2.81 20.33
CA ASP A 187 12.48 1.91 21.23
C ASP A 187 12.81 0.55 20.60
N PRO A 188 11.83 -0.21 20.06
CA PRO A 188 12.13 -1.47 19.40
C PRO A 188 13.00 -1.27 18.18
N ASP A 189 12.74 -0.25 17.34
CA ASP A 189 13.55 0.01 16.16
C ASP A 189 15.02 0.28 16.50
N PHE A 190 15.28 1.16 17.47
CA PHE A 190 16.64 1.47 17.91
C PHE A 190 17.31 0.24 18.53
N SER A 191 16.59 -0.49 19.38
CA SER A 191 17.09 -1.72 20.01
C SER A 191 17.43 -2.82 19.01
N PHE A 192 16.55 -3.09 18.04
CA PHE A 192 16.80 -4.09 17.00
C PHE A 192 18.00 -3.72 16.12
N ARG A 193 18.12 -2.44 15.70
CA ARG A 193 19.29 -1.98 14.93
C ARG A 193 20.59 -2.13 15.70
N ILE A 194 20.58 -1.90 17.02
CA ILE A 194 21.73 -2.14 17.90
C ILE A 194 22.10 -3.63 17.92
N LYS A 195 21.12 -4.54 18.08
CA LYS A 195 21.35 -6.00 18.05
C LYS A 195 21.91 -6.48 16.71
N GLU A 196 21.36 -5.99 15.60
CA GLU A 196 21.81 -6.38 14.24
C GLU A 196 23.26 -6.01 13.96
N LYS A 197 23.79 -4.99 14.65
CA LYS A 197 25.21 -4.60 14.60
C LYS A 197 26.11 -5.39 15.56
N GLY A 198 25.56 -6.37 16.28
CA GLY A 198 26.28 -7.25 17.19
C GLY A 198 26.45 -6.73 18.61
N TYR A 199 25.88 -5.57 18.93
CA TYR A 199 25.90 -5.02 20.29
C TYR A 199 24.88 -5.70 21.20
N GLN A 200 25.15 -5.68 22.50
CA GLN A 200 24.28 -6.26 23.52
C GLN A 200 23.36 -5.21 24.16
N LEU A 201 22.18 -5.68 24.59
CA LEU A 201 21.27 -4.92 25.44
C LEU A 201 21.27 -5.54 26.83
N ASN A 202 21.62 -4.74 27.83
CA ASN A 202 21.74 -5.20 29.22
C ASN A 202 20.93 -4.32 30.16
N THR A 203 20.60 -4.84 31.34
CA THR A 203 19.97 -4.11 32.44
C THR A 203 20.86 -4.15 33.67
N ILE A 204 20.87 -3.08 34.47
CA ILE A 204 21.52 -3.05 35.78
C ILE A 204 20.50 -2.78 36.90
N HIS A 205 20.71 -3.42 38.05
CA HIS A 205 19.77 -3.41 39.18
C HIS A 205 20.29 -2.66 40.42
N ASN A 206 21.50 -2.09 40.37
CA ASN A 206 22.11 -1.37 41.49
C ASN A 206 21.86 0.15 41.45
N THR A 207 21.04 0.59 40.50
CA THR A 207 20.56 1.97 40.38
C THR A 207 19.18 1.95 39.75
N TYR A 208 18.44 3.04 39.95
CA TYR A 208 17.09 3.15 39.43
C TYR A 208 16.76 4.57 38.99
N VAL A 209 15.60 4.69 38.35
CA VAL A 209 14.93 5.97 38.12
C VAL A 209 13.46 5.88 38.55
N LEU A 210 12.90 7.03 38.92
CA LEU A 210 11.47 7.18 39.17
C LEU A 210 10.81 7.80 37.94
N HIS A 211 9.74 7.20 37.45
CA HIS A 211 9.01 7.68 36.27
C HIS A 211 7.62 8.18 36.68
N GLY A 212 7.31 9.42 36.31
CA GLY A 212 6.00 10.04 36.50
C GLY A 212 4.97 9.51 35.51
N LYS A 213 3.74 10.04 35.60
CA LYS A 213 2.74 9.91 34.54
C LYS A 213 2.56 11.26 33.87
N SER A 214 3.36 11.57 32.85
CA SER A 214 3.14 12.77 32.03
C SER A 214 1.92 12.66 31.11
N LYS A 215 1.37 13.82 30.72
CA LYS A 215 0.24 14.00 29.78
C LYS A 215 0.64 13.90 28.30
N THR A 216 1.86 13.48 27.99
CA THR A 216 2.46 13.50 26.64
C THR A 216 1.90 12.45 25.68
N THR A 217 1.21 11.40 26.18
CA THR A 217 0.57 10.41 25.31
C THR A 217 -0.67 11.01 24.63
N PRO A 218 -0.92 10.77 23.33
CA PRO A 218 -2.15 11.17 22.68
C PRO A 218 -3.37 10.70 23.49
N THR A 219 -4.15 11.65 24.00
CA THR A 219 -5.33 11.38 24.82
C THR A 219 -6.47 10.76 24.00
N TYR A 220 -6.48 11.02 22.69
CA TYR A 220 -7.44 10.43 21.76
C TYR A 220 -7.08 8.97 21.46
N PHE A 221 -8.02 8.08 21.82
CA PHE A 221 -7.95 6.63 21.61
C PHE A 221 -7.46 6.26 20.21
N SER A 222 -8.08 6.80 19.15
CA SER A 222 -7.72 6.46 17.76
C SER A 222 -6.30 6.84 17.37
N LYS A 223 -5.82 8.02 17.79
CA LYS A 223 -4.45 8.47 17.49
C LYS A 223 -3.42 7.59 18.19
N LYS A 224 -3.66 7.21 19.45
CA LYS A 224 -2.77 6.31 20.19
C LYS A 224 -2.60 4.98 19.47
N TYR A 225 -3.71 4.33 19.09
CA TYR A 225 -3.66 3.04 18.41
C TYR A 225 -3.11 3.14 16.99
N HIS A 226 -3.39 4.24 16.27
CA HIS A 226 -2.81 4.46 14.95
C HIS A 226 -1.27 4.47 15.01
N HIS A 227 -0.70 5.24 15.93
CA HIS A 227 0.76 5.27 16.12
C HIS A 227 1.33 3.93 16.57
N TYR A 228 0.64 3.23 17.47
CA TYR A 228 1.03 1.89 17.91
C TYR A 228 1.03 0.88 16.74
N TYR A 229 -0.04 0.77 15.97
CA TYR A 229 -0.10 -0.21 14.88
C TYR A 229 0.80 0.17 13.72
N LYS A 230 0.99 1.46 13.46
CA LYS A 230 2.02 1.96 12.55
C LYS A 230 3.41 1.44 12.97
N ALA A 231 3.73 1.48 14.26
CA ALA A 231 4.99 0.94 14.76
C ALA A 231 5.08 -0.58 14.61
N VAL A 232 4.02 -1.32 14.97
CA VAL A 232 3.96 -2.78 14.84
C VAL A 232 4.21 -3.23 13.40
N PHE A 233 3.53 -2.61 12.42
CA PHE A 233 3.76 -2.92 11.01
C PHE A 233 5.17 -2.57 10.54
N ARG A 234 5.75 -1.46 11.03
CA ARG A 234 7.12 -1.09 10.69
C ARG A 234 8.12 -2.14 11.16
N ILE A 235 8.03 -2.55 12.42
CA ILE A 235 8.90 -3.61 12.98
C ILE A 235 8.71 -4.93 12.22
N LEU A 236 7.47 -5.31 11.92
CA LEU A 236 7.18 -6.51 11.12
C LEU A 236 7.84 -6.46 9.74
N TYR A 237 7.79 -5.33 9.04
CA TYR A 237 8.33 -5.20 7.68
C TYR A 237 9.83 -4.97 7.61
N THR A 238 10.42 -4.39 8.66
CA THR A 238 11.87 -4.19 8.73
C THR A 238 12.58 -5.47 9.16
N PHE A 239 12.07 -6.17 10.18
CA PHE A 239 12.78 -7.28 10.83
C PHE A 239 12.14 -8.66 10.62
N GLY A 240 10.92 -8.74 10.09
CA GLY A 240 10.26 -10.01 9.78
C GLY A 240 10.78 -10.64 8.48
N SER A 241 10.76 -11.97 8.40
CA SER A 241 10.99 -12.70 7.14
C SER A 241 9.86 -12.45 6.14
N PRO A 242 10.06 -12.67 4.82
CA PRO A 242 9.00 -12.48 3.84
C PRO A 242 7.70 -13.23 4.16
N LEU A 243 7.82 -14.45 4.70
CA LEU A 243 6.67 -15.25 5.12
C LEU A 243 5.97 -14.66 6.34
N THR A 244 6.72 -14.23 7.36
CA THR A 244 6.10 -13.61 8.56
C THR A 244 5.49 -12.25 8.24
N GLN A 245 6.07 -11.49 7.30
CA GLN A 245 5.46 -10.25 6.81
C GLN A 245 4.09 -10.50 6.19
N ILE A 246 3.94 -11.52 5.33
CA ILE A 246 2.66 -11.85 4.71
C ILE A 246 1.66 -12.35 5.75
N LEU A 247 2.03 -13.39 6.52
CA LEU A 247 1.14 -14.01 7.50
C LEU A 247 0.77 -13.03 8.62
N GLY A 248 1.74 -12.29 9.13
CA GLY A 248 1.55 -11.29 10.17
C GLY A 248 0.62 -10.18 9.76
N THR A 249 0.75 -9.70 8.51
CA THR A 249 -0.16 -8.68 7.97
C THR A 249 -1.58 -9.20 7.82
N CYS A 250 -1.75 -10.43 7.33
CA CYS A 250 -3.07 -11.06 7.27
C CYS A 250 -3.70 -11.16 8.67
N LEU A 251 -2.96 -11.71 9.64
CA LEU A 251 -3.44 -11.83 11.03
C LEU A 251 -3.79 -10.47 11.64
N MET A 252 -2.95 -9.46 11.41
CA MET A 252 -3.12 -8.12 11.97
C MET A 252 -4.29 -7.35 11.37
N LEU A 253 -4.68 -7.63 10.13
CA LEU A 253 -5.79 -6.94 9.45
C LEU A 253 -7.12 -7.70 9.56
N THR A 254 -7.11 -9.02 9.80
CA THR A 254 -8.34 -9.83 9.83
C THR A 254 -8.56 -10.50 11.20
N VAL A 255 -7.75 -11.51 11.54
CA VAL A 255 -8.02 -12.42 12.67
C VAL A 255 -7.97 -11.70 14.02
N ILE A 256 -6.91 -10.93 14.27
CA ILE A 256 -6.69 -10.25 15.56
C ILE A 256 -7.74 -9.17 15.85
N PRO A 257 -8.08 -8.25 14.92
CA PRO A 257 -9.14 -7.27 15.20
C PRO A 257 -10.51 -7.94 15.39
N SER A 258 -10.83 -9.02 14.66
CA SER A 258 -12.06 -9.79 14.89
C SER A 258 -12.11 -10.40 16.28
N PHE A 259 -11.02 -11.01 16.74
CA PHE A 259 -10.94 -11.58 18.09
C PHE A 259 -11.03 -10.50 19.18
N GLN A 260 -10.33 -9.37 19.02
CA GLN A 260 -10.41 -8.23 19.95
C GLN A 260 -11.81 -7.62 20.02
N PHE A 261 -12.53 -7.56 18.90
CA PHE A 261 -13.92 -7.11 18.88
C PHE A 261 -14.83 -8.07 19.64
N ILE A 262 -14.70 -9.39 19.41
CA ILE A 262 -15.52 -10.40 20.08
C ILE A 262 -15.26 -10.42 21.59
N LYS A 263 -13.99 -10.40 22.01
CA LYS A 263 -13.60 -10.55 23.42
C LYS A 263 -13.66 -9.26 24.23
N GLU A 264 -13.19 -8.16 23.66
CA GLU A 264 -12.96 -6.90 24.39
C GLU A 264 -13.90 -5.78 23.95
N ARG A 265 -14.77 -6.02 22.95
CA ARG A 265 -15.60 -4.99 22.29
C ARG A 265 -14.79 -3.80 21.77
N ARG A 266 -13.51 -4.02 21.46
CA ARG A 266 -12.59 -2.99 20.95
C ARG A 266 -12.52 -3.01 19.43
N LEU A 267 -12.84 -1.88 18.82
CA LEU A 267 -12.69 -1.65 17.37
C LEU A 267 -11.38 -0.92 17.11
N THR A 268 -10.39 -1.60 16.53
CA THR A 268 -9.11 -0.99 16.09
C THR A 268 -8.82 -1.20 14.60
N PHE A 269 -9.85 -1.57 13.83
CA PHE A 269 -9.74 -1.90 12.40
C PHE A 269 -9.21 -0.71 11.60
N THR A 270 -9.76 0.48 11.84
CA THR A 270 -9.35 1.72 11.19
C THR A 270 -7.89 2.06 11.45
N GLU A 271 -7.44 1.98 12.70
CA GLU A 271 -6.08 2.32 13.13
C GLU A 271 -5.06 1.32 12.59
N ARG A 272 -5.40 0.03 12.57
CA ARG A 272 -4.57 -1.01 11.95
C ARG A 272 -4.45 -0.79 10.45
N TYR A 273 -5.56 -0.51 9.77
CA TYR A 273 -5.59 -0.25 8.33
C TYR A 273 -4.75 0.98 7.98
N TRP A 274 -4.92 2.10 8.69
CA TRP A 274 -4.13 3.31 8.45
C TRP A 274 -2.64 3.11 8.77
N GLY A 275 -2.30 2.43 9.87
CA GLY A 275 -0.92 2.08 10.23
C GLY A 275 -0.25 1.18 9.19
N PHE A 276 -0.99 0.20 8.66
CA PHE A 276 -0.57 -0.63 7.53
C PHE A 276 -0.29 0.24 6.30
N TRP A 277 -1.28 1.06 5.89
CA TRP A 277 -1.18 1.91 4.71
C TRP A 277 0.01 2.87 4.71
N GLU A 278 0.32 3.47 5.86
CA GLU A 278 1.50 4.35 5.98
C GLU A 278 2.82 3.61 5.78
N ASN A 279 2.90 2.35 6.23
CA ASN A 279 4.09 1.52 6.05
C ASN A 279 4.27 1.04 4.60
N ILE A 280 3.19 0.61 3.93
CA ILE A 280 3.29 0.16 2.54
C ILE A 280 3.78 1.30 1.63
N LYS A 281 3.34 2.56 1.88
CA LYS A 281 3.79 3.72 1.10
C LYS A 281 5.31 3.89 1.09
N GLN A 282 6.01 3.38 2.11
CA GLN A 282 7.45 3.54 2.29
C GLN A 282 8.26 2.25 2.09
N ALA A 283 7.62 1.08 2.08
CA ALA A 283 8.32 -0.20 2.09
C ALA A 283 8.73 -0.68 0.69
N GLN A 284 9.95 -1.25 0.59
CA GLN A 284 10.38 -2.06 -0.55
C GLN A 284 9.52 -3.33 -0.74
N THR A 285 8.75 -3.72 0.28
CA THR A 285 7.85 -4.88 0.35
C THR A 285 6.82 -4.95 -0.78
N ILE A 286 6.42 -3.82 -1.38
CA ILE A 286 5.54 -3.87 -2.56
C ILE A 286 6.20 -4.61 -3.72
N ASN A 287 7.54 -4.54 -3.84
CA ASN A 287 8.23 -5.28 -4.88
C ASN A 287 8.14 -6.79 -4.63
N TYR A 288 8.31 -7.26 -3.39
CA TYR A 288 8.21 -8.68 -3.06
C TYR A 288 6.78 -9.21 -3.21
N LEU A 289 5.77 -8.45 -2.79
CA LEU A 289 4.36 -8.81 -2.98
C LEU A 289 3.96 -8.80 -4.46
N LEU A 290 4.49 -7.86 -5.24
CA LEU A 290 4.28 -7.83 -6.69
C LEU A 290 4.99 -9.01 -7.38
N TRP A 291 6.22 -9.33 -7.00
CA TRP A 291 6.94 -10.50 -7.51
C TRP A 291 6.21 -11.80 -7.17
N PHE A 292 5.71 -11.93 -5.94
CA PHE A 292 4.87 -13.05 -5.54
C PHE A 292 3.59 -13.13 -6.40
N ALA A 293 2.88 -12.00 -6.57
CA ALA A 293 1.69 -11.95 -7.42
C ALA A 293 1.97 -12.28 -8.89
N ILE A 294 3.13 -11.87 -9.43
CA ILE A 294 3.59 -12.22 -10.79
C ILE A 294 3.83 -13.73 -10.88
N ILE A 295 4.63 -14.30 -9.99
CA ILE A 295 4.98 -15.73 -10.01
C ILE A 295 3.73 -16.58 -9.86
N VAL A 296 2.90 -16.29 -8.85
CA VAL A 296 1.67 -17.04 -8.58
C VAL A 296 0.67 -16.88 -9.72
N GLY A 297 0.45 -15.65 -10.20
CA GLY A 297 -0.44 -15.38 -11.33
C GLY A 297 0.01 -16.06 -12.62
N PHE A 298 1.32 -16.17 -12.86
CA PHE A 298 1.88 -16.86 -14.02
C PHE A 298 1.75 -18.38 -13.90
N LEU A 299 2.08 -18.96 -12.74
CA LEU A 299 1.92 -20.39 -12.47
C LEU A 299 0.46 -20.84 -12.61
N PHE A 300 -0.49 -20.05 -12.09
CA PHE A 300 -1.92 -20.33 -12.27
C PHE A 300 -2.34 -20.30 -13.73
N ARG A 301 -1.84 -19.37 -14.54
CA ARG A 301 -2.12 -19.31 -15.98
C ARG A 301 -1.58 -20.53 -16.70
N ILE A 302 -0.35 -20.98 -16.40
CA ILE A 302 0.23 -22.20 -16.98
C ILE A 302 -0.60 -23.42 -16.58
N TYR A 303 -0.87 -23.60 -15.30
CA TYR A 303 -1.65 -24.73 -14.81
C TYR A 303 -3.03 -24.77 -15.47
N ALA A 304 -3.75 -23.65 -15.47
CA ALA A 304 -5.10 -23.58 -16.03
C ALA A 304 -5.12 -23.69 -17.56
N PHE A 305 -4.04 -23.33 -18.26
CA PHE A 305 -3.91 -23.51 -19.71
C PHE A 305 -3.96 -24.99 -20.11
N PHE A 306 -3.29 -25.87 -19.34
CA PHE A 306 -3.22 -27.31 -19.61
C PHE A 306 -4.33 -28.11 -18.93
N ALA A 307 -4.80 -27.69 -17.76
CA ALA A 307 -5.80 -28.43 -16.99
C ALA A 307 -7.22 -28.35 -17.57
N ARG A 308 -7.47 -27.47 -18.53
CA ARG A 308 -8.82 -27.16 -19.01
C ARG A 308 -9.09 -27.72 -20.41
N ASP A 309 -10.14 -28.51 -20.53
CA ASP A 309 -10.72 -28.91 -21.81
C ASP A 309 -11.27 -27.72 -22.61
N ILE A 310 -11.56 -27.94 -23.88
CA ILE A 310 -12.12 -26.93 -24.78
C ILE A 310 -13.59 -26.70 -24.41
N TRP A 311 -13.95 -25.47 -23.99
CA TRP A 311 -15.35 -25.09 -23.79
C TRP A 311 -16.06 -25.01 -25.16
N PHE A 312 -17.33 -25.45 -25.26
CA PHE A 312 -18.29 -25.11 -26.34
C PHE A 312 -18.01 -23.80 -27.15
N ASP A 313 -17.86 -22.66 -26.48
CA ASP A 313 -17.54 -21.36 -27.05
C ASP A 313 -16.19 -21.29 -27.81
N GLU A 314 -15.17 -21.96 -27.28
CA GLU A 314 -13.88 -22.13 -27.93
C GLU A 314 -13.98 -23.13 -29.10
N ALA A 315 -14.82 -24.17 -28.97
CA ALA A 315 -15.08 -25.12 -30.05
C ALA A 315 -15.73 -24.43 -31.26
N PHE A 316 -16.67 -23.51 -31.03
CA PHE A 316 -17.26 -22.71 -32.09
C PHE A 316 -16.21 -21.86 -32.83
N THR A 317 -15.32 -21.23 -32.07
CA THR A 317 -14.18 -20.48 -32.62
C THR A 317 -13.29 -21.38 -33.46
N TYR A 318 -12.96 -22.57 -32.96
CA TYR A 318 -12.13 -23.55 -33.66
C TYR A 318 -12.76 -24.03 -34.98
N ILE A 319 -14.06 -24.35 -34.96
CA ILE A 319 -14.80 -24.83 -36.14
C ILE A 319 -14.81 -23.75 -37.23
N ILE A 320 -15.22 -22.52 -36.89
CA ILE A 320 -15.26 -21.40 -37.85
C ILE A 320 -13.87 -21.10 -38.40
N ALA A 321 -12.86 -21.03 -37.54
CA ALA A 321 -11.50 -20.69 -37.94
C ALA A 321 -10.86 -21.75 -38.84
N ARG A 322 -11.37 -22.99 -38.89
CA ARG A 322 -10.86 -24.04 -39.78
C ARG A 322 -11.54 -24.11 -41.14
N LEU A 323 -12.61 -23.35 -41.35
CA LEU A 323 -13.28 -23.29 -42.65
C LEU A 323 -12.33 -22.74 -43.73
N PRO A 324 -12.55 -23.05 -45.02
CA PRO A 324 -11.88 -22.37 -46.13
C PRO A 324 -12.05 -20.85 -46.00
N THR A 325 -11.05 -20.05 -46.42
CA THR A 325 -11.09 -18.58 -46.24
C THR A 325 -12.35 -17.92 -46.77
N SER A 326 -12.89 -18.42 -47.89
CA SER A 326 -14.14 -17.93 -48.49
C SER A 326 -15.37 -18.16 -47.61
N GLN A 327 -15.33 -19.13 -46.69
CA GLN A 327 -16.44 -19.52 -45.81
C GLN A 327 -16.32 -18.94 -44.40
N VAL A 328 -15.15 -18.44 -44.00
CA VAL A 328 -14.98 -17.84 -42.66
C VAL A 328 -15.90 -16.64 -42.48
N MET A 329 -15.90 -15.68 -43.41
CA MET A 329 -16.70 -14.46 -43.26
C MET A 329 -18.22 -14.74 -43.21
N PRO A 330 -18.79 -15.57 -44.11
CA PRO A 330 -20.18 -16.01 -44.00
C PRO A 330 -20.50 -16.71 -42.67
N ALA A 331 -19.59 -17.56 -42.17
CA ALA A 331 -19.81 -18.27 -40.91
C ALA A 331 -19.78 -17.32 -39.71
N VAL A 332 -18.87 -16.35 -39.67
CA VAL A 332 -18.80 -15.35 -38.58
C VAL A 332 -20.07 -14.49 -38.53
N LEU A 333 -20.72 -14.20 -39.66
CA LEU A 333 -21.98 -13.45 -39.66
C LEU A 333 -23.11 -14.15 -38.87
N THR A 334 -22.99 -15.45 -38.59
CA THR A 334 -23.93 -16.18 -37.73
C THR A 334 -23.62 -16.02 -36.23
N ASP A 335 -22.46 -15.47 -35.89
CA ASP A 335 -22.02 -15.15 -34.53
C ASP A 335 -22.36 -13.69 -34.17
N ASN A 336 -22.55 -13.43 -32.88
CA ASN A 336 -22.82 -12.09 -32.38
C ASN A 336 -21.58 -11.19 -32.31
N ASN A 337 -20.43 -11.58 -32.87
CA ASN A 337 -19.18 -10.83 -32.74
C ASN A 337 -18.53 -10.48 -34.08
N PRO A 338 -17.83 -9.32 -34.16
CA PRO A 338 -17.04 -8.93 -35.32
C PRO A 338 -15.90 -9.90 -35.71
N PRO A 339 -15.40 -9.85 -36.96
CA PRO A 339 -14.63 -10.92 -37.57
C PRO A 339 -13.13 -10.94 -37.24
N LEU A 340 -12.55 -9.87 -36.68
CA LEU A 340 -11.09 -9.75 -36.58
C LEU A 340 -10.47 -10.91 -35.79
N TYR A 341 -11.09 -11.28 -34.67
CA TYR A 341 -10.56 -12.36 -33.83
C TYR A 341 -10.62 -13.72 -34.54
N TYR A 342 -11.71 -14.04 -35.24
CA TYR A 342 -11.84 -15.29 -36.00
C TYR A 342 -10.83 -15.36 -37.15
N LEU A 343 -10.58 -14.26 -37.85
CA LEU A 343 -9.56 -14.18 -38.90
C LEU A 343 -8.15 -14.39 -38.32
N LEU A 344 -7.85 -13.79 -37.16
CA LEU A 344 -6.57 -13.99 -36.48
C LEU A 344 -6.34 -15.48 -36.18
N ILE A 345 -7.35 -16.16 -35.62
CA ILE A 345 -7.25 -17.59 -35.31
C ILE A 345 -7.22 -18.43 -36.60
N HIS A 346 -7.96 -18.06 -37.64
CA HIS A 346 -7.95 -18.76 -38.94
C HIS A 346 -6.55 -18.86 -39.53
N PHE A 347 -5.82 -17.74 -39.57
CA PHE A 347 -4.46 -17.74 -40.08
C PHE A 347 -3.48 -18.46 -39.15
N LEU A 348 -3.69 -18.40 -37.83
CA LEU A 348 -2.85 -19.10 -36.87
C LEU A 348 -2.97 -20.64 -37.00
N LEU A 349 -4.20 -21.15 -37.14
CA LEU A 349 -4.46 -22.59 -37.24
C LEU A 349 -3.96 -23.22 -38.56
N ARG A 350 -3.62 -22.42 -39.58
CA ARG A 350 -2.97 -22.92 -40.79
C ARG A 350 -1.55 -23.44 -40.56
N PHE A 351 -0.86 -22.88 -39.57
CA PHE A 351 0.48 -23.36 -39.22
C PHE A 351 0.42 -24.66 -38.44
N ASN A 352 -0.54 -24.77 -37.52
CA ASN A 352 -0.78 -25.98 -36.76
C ASN A 352 -2.23 -25.98 -36.23
N ALA A 353 -2.96 -27.05 -36.53
CA ALA A 353 -4.39 -27.20 -36.23
C ALA A 353 -4.68 -27.69 -34.81
N HIS A 354 -3.67 -27.78 -33.94
CA HIS A 354 -3.87 -28.22 -32.56
C HIS A 354 -4.76 -27.23 -31.79
N PRO A 355 -5.84 -27.66 -31.13
CA PRO A 355 -6.79 -26.75 -30.49
C PRO A 355 -6.16 -25.81 -29.46
N LEU A 356 -5.17 -26.24 -28.68
CA LEU A 356 -4.52 -25.35 -27.69
C LEU A 356 -3.82 -24.12 -28.32
N ILE A 357 -3.48 -24.17 -29.62
CA ILE A 357 -2.81 -23.05 -30.30
C ILE A 357 -3.71 -21.81 -30.37
N MET A 358 -5.02 -22.01 -30.46
CA MET A 358 -5.98 -20.89 -30.49
C MET A 358 -6.02 -20.09 -29.18
N ARG A 359 -5.50 -20.64 -28.07
CA ARG A 359 -5.37 -19.94 -26.77
C ARG A 359 -4.12 -19.07 -26.66
N ILE A 360 -3.10 -19.31 -27.49
CA ILE A 360 -1.81 -18.60 -27.42
C ILE A 360 -1.97 -17.08 -27.57
N PRO A 361 -2.74 -16.56 -28.56
CA PRO A 361 -2.93 -15.12 -28.68
C PRO A 361 -3.53 -14.50 -27.42
N SER A 362 -4.54 -15.13 -26.81
CA SER A 362 -5.13 -14.67 -25.56
C SER A 362 -4.10 -14.65 -24.44
N MET A 363 -3.31 -15.71 -24.28
CA MET A 363 -2.32 -15.77 -23.20
C MET A 363 -1.25 -14.67 -23.35
N VAL A 364 -0.70 -14.51 -24.56
CA VAL A 364 0.33 -13.49 -24.85
C VAL A 364 -0.22 -12.08 -24.64
N LEU A 365 -1.41 -11.78 -25.19
CA LEU A 365 -2.02 -10.45 -25.07
C LEU A 365 -2.44 -10.14 -23.63
N ASN A 366 -2.88 -11.14 -22.86
CA ASN A 366 -3.16 -10.97 -21.42
C ASN A 366 -1.91 -10.61 -20.63
N ILE A 367 -0.77 -11.26 -20.93
CA ILE A 367 0.51 -10.98 -20.27
C ILE A 367 0.98 -9.56 -20.60
N ILE A 368 0.96 -9.17 -21.88
CA ILE A 368 1.34 -7.81 -22.29
C ILE A 368 0.41 -6.75 -21.66
N SER A 369 -0.87 -7.09 -21.45
CA SER A 369 -1.83 -6.20 -20.79
C SER A 369 -1.44 -5.86 -19.34
N ILE A 370 -0.68 -6.71 -18.64
CA ILE A 370 -0.17 -6.45 -17.28
C ILE A 370 0.72 -5.20 -17.28
N ASP A 371 1.64 -5.11 -18.25
CA ASP A 371 2.56 -3.97 -18.40
C ASP A 371 1.81 -2.71 -18.80
N LEU A 372 0.83 -2.83 -19.71
CA LEU A 372 0.01 -1.69 -20.12
C LEU A 372 -0.79 -1.11 -18.96
N ILE A 373 -1.41 -1.96 -18.11
CA ILE A 373 -2.11 -1.54 -16.90
C ILE A 373 -1.15 -0.78 -15.97
N TYR A 374 0.04 -1.34 -15.72
CA TYR A 374 1.05 -0.67 -14.89
C TYR A 374 1.41 0.72 -15.45
N LEU A 375 1.70 0.81 -16.74
CA LEU A 375 2.10 2.05 -17.40
C LEU A 375 0.99 3.11 -17.38
N ILE A 376 -0.25 2.71 -17.68
CA ILE A 376 -1.42 3.61 -17.69
C ILE A 376 -1.72 4.10 -16.28
N THR A 377 -1.83 3.21 -15.30
CA THR A 377 -2.13 3.60 -13.92
C THR A 377 -1.03 4.45 -13.31
N ARG A 378 0.24 4.14 -13.61
CA ARG A 378 1.38 4.95 -13.14
C ARG A 378 1.31 6.37 -13.70
N LYS A 379 0.87 6.52 -14.94
CA LYS A 379 0.79 7.80 -15.64
C LYS A 379 -0.36 8.68 -15.14
N ILE A 380 -1.50 8.07 -14.81
CA ILE A 380 -2.69 8.80 -14.37
C ILE A 380 -2.68 9.06 -12.85
N SER A 381 -2.03 8.20 -12.08
CA SER A 381 -1.98 8.30 -10.63
C SER A 381 -0.52 8.35 -10.15
N ASN A 382 -0.02 7.26 -9.58
CA ASN A 382 1.34 7.18 -9.07
C ASN A 382 1.86 5.73 -9.15
N ARG A 383 3.16 5.55 -8.92
CA ARG A 383 3.82 4.23 -8.99
C ARG A 383 3.21 3.20 -8.02
N PHE A 384 2.69 3.66 -6.88
CA PHE A 384 2.11 2.79 -5.87
C PHE A 384 0.76 2.23 -6.33
N THR A 385 -0.15 3.10 -6.77
CA THR A 385 -1.46 2.71 -7.33
C THR A 385 -1.29 1.77 -8.52
N ALA A 386 -0.26 2.01 -9.35
CA ALA A 386 0.07 1.15 -10.47
C ALA A 386 0.41 -0.28 -10.05
N LYS A 387 1.29 -0.46 -9.07
CA LYS A 387 1.65 -1.79 -8.57
C LYS A 387 0.44 -2.54 -8.01
N ILE A 388 -0.45 -1.86 -7.30
CA ILE A 388 -1.67 -2.46 -6.78
C ILE A 388 -2.63 -2.86 -7.91
N ALA A 389 -2.89 -1.98 -8.86
CA ALA A 389 -3.76 -2.29 -10.00
C ALA A 389 -3.23 -3.49 -10.80
N THR A 390 -1.92 -3.54 -11.01
CA THR A 390 -1.24 -4.68 -11.64
C THR A 390 -1.39 -5.95 -10.82
N ALA A 391 -1.21 -5.91 -9.50
CA ALA A 391 -1.37 -7.08 -8.63
C ALA A 391 -2.83 -7.60 -8.62
N ILE A 392 -3.82 -6.71 -8.55
CA ILE A 392 -5.24 -7.07 -8.64
C ILE A 392 -5.53 -7.76 -9.97
N TYR A 393 -5.05 -7.21 -11.08
CA TYR A 393 -5.25 -7.80 -12.40
C TYR A 393 -4.54 -9.15 -12.55
N LEU A 394 -3.31 -9.28 -12.03
CA LEU A 394 -2.53 -10.52 -12.04
C LEU A 394 -3.26 -11.67 -11.34
N LEU A 395 -3.86 -11.38 -10.17
CA LEU A 395 -4.52 -12.35 -9.31
C LEU A 395 -6.03 -12.49 -9.59
N SER A 396 -6.59 -11.67 -10.49
CA SER A 396 -8.01 -11.70 -10.82
C SER A 396 -8.38 -13.04 -11.49
N PRO A 397 -9.34 -13.81 -10.94
CA PRO A 397 -9.81 -15.05 -11.56
C PRO A 397 -10.34 -14.81 -12.97
N LEU A 398 -11.02 -13.68 -13.20
CA LEU A 398 -11.52 -13.30 -14.52
C LEU A 398 -10.38 -13.04 -15.52
N SER A 399 -9.30 -12.38 -15.07
CA SER A 399 -8.12 -12.15 -15.92
C SER A 399 -7.42 -13.47 -16.28
N VAL A 400 -7.26 -14.37 -15.31
CA VAL A 400 -6.69 -15.72 -15.55
C VAL A 400 -7.57 -16.50 -16.52
N TYR A 401 -8.89 -16.47 -16.33
CA TYR A 401 -9.88 -17.08 -17.22
C TYR A 401 -9.79 -16.53 -18.66
N MET A 402 -9.70 -15.22 -18.81
CA MET A 402 -9.52 -14.57 -20.12
C MET A 402 -8.19 -14.94 -20.79
N ALA A 403 -7.12 -15.12 -20.01
CA ALA A 403 -5.81 -15.51 -20.53
C ALA A 403 -5.80 -16.90 -21.18
N ILE A 404 -6.64 -17.82 -20.68
CA ILE A 404 -6.67 -19.23 -21.10
C ILE A 404 -7.86 -19.57 -22.00
N THR A 405 -8.68 -18.58 -22.37
CA THR A 405 -9.82 -18.78 -23.26
C THR A 405 -9.55 -18.20 -24.63
N ALA A 406 -9.78 -19.00 -25.66
CA ALA A 406 -9.66 -18.56 -27.04
C ALA A 406 -10.90 -17.78 -27.50
N ARG A 407 -11.15 -16.64 -26.85
CA ARG A 407 -12.21 -15.70 -27.21
C ARG A 407 -11.66 -14.28 -27.36
N LEU A 408 -12.41 -13.47 -28.10
CA LEU A 408 -12.09 -12.09 -28.47
C LEU A 408 -11.87 -11.12 -27.30
N HIS A 409 -12.34 -11.43 -26.10
CA HIS A 409 -12.31 -10.51 -24.96
C HIS A 409 -10.89 -10.03 -24.60
N THR A 410 -9.91 -10.93 -24.70
CA THR A 410 -8.52 -10.61 -24.35
C THR A 410 -7.86 -9.71 -25.40
N LEU A 411 -8.14 -9.93 -26.68
CA LEU A 411 -7.75 -9.01 -27.74
C LEU A 411 -8.43 -7.65 -27.57
N GLY A 412 -9.72 -7.65 -27.24
CA GLY A 412 -10.48 -6.44 -26.95
C GLY A 412 -9.87 -5.63 -25.81
N LEU A 413 -9.61 -6.26 -24.66
CA LEU A 413 -8.97 -5.62 -23.50
C LEU A 413 -7.60 -5.03 -23.87
N PHE A 414 -6.76 -5.80 -24.57
CA PHE A 414 -5.46 -5.32 -25.02
C PHE A 414 -5.59 -4.07 -25.89
N LEU A 415 -6.47 -4.09 -26.90
CA LEU A 415 -6.72 -2.96 -27.79
C LEU A 415 -7.27 -1.74 -27.03
N VAL A 416 -8.13 -1.94 -26.03
CA VAL A 416 -8.62 -0.86 -25.15
C VAL A 416 -7.44 -0.22 -24.40
N LEU A 417 -6.56 -1.02 -23.79
CA LEU A 417 -5.42 -0.51 -23.04
C LEU A 417 -4.46 0.27 -23.94
N VAL A 418 -4.15 -0.25 -25.14
CA VAL A 418 -3.30 0.46 -26.11
C VAL A 418 -3.98 1.76 -26.56
N ALA A 419 -5.29 1.73 -26.87
CA ALA A 419 -6.05 2.92 -27.27
C ALA A 419 -6.04 4.00 -26.18
N VAL A 420 -6.27 3.62 -24.91
CA VAL A 420 -6.20 4.54 -23.75
C VAL A 420 -4.79 5.13 -23.61
N LEU A 421 -3.74 4.32 -23.70
CA LEU A 421 -2.37 4.79 -23.58
C LEU A 421 -2.00 5.80 -24.69
N VAL A 422 -2.37 5.51 -25.95
CA VAL A 422 -2.14 6.39 -27.10
C VAL A 422 -2.96 7.66 -26.97
N PHE A 423 -4.23 7.57 -26.56
CA PHE A 423 -5.11 8.72 -26.34
C PHE A 423 -4.57 9.66 -25.26
N ILE A 424 -4.11 9.14 -24.11
CA ILE A 424 -3.46 9.96 -23.07
C ILE A 424 -2.22 10.66 -23.62
N LYS A 425 -1.36 9.95 -24.37
CA LYS A 425 -0.17 10.55 -25.00
C LYS A 425 -0.53 11.61 -26.04
N LEU A 426 -1.66 11.47 -26.72
CA LEU A 426 -2.15 12.43 -27.71
C LEU A 426 -2.69 13.69 -27.02
N GLN A 427 -3.39 13.55 -25.89
CA GLN A 427 -3.89 14.65 -25.05
C GLN A 427 -2.76 15.48 -24.43
N GLU A 428 -1.62 14.88 -24.09
CA GLU A 428 -0.45 15.61 -23.58
C GLU A 428 0.22 16.47 -24.66
N LYS A 429 0.36 15.90 -25.86
CA LYS A 429 0.95 16.57 -27.00
C LYS A 429 0.36 16.00 -28.28
N PHE A 430 -0.43 16.83 -28.95
CA PHE A 430 -1.06 16.51 -30.22
C PHE A 430 0.00 16.13 -31.26
N SER A 431 -0.29 15.08 -32.04
CA SER A 431 0.58 14.58 -33.10
C SER A 431 -0.23 13.75 -34.07
N TYR A 432 -0.13 14.05 -35.36
CA TYR A 432 -0.79 13.28 -36.42
C TYR A 432 -0.42 11.80 -36.39
N LYS A 433 0.85 11.45 -36.10
CA LYS A 433 1.27 10.04 -35.98
C LYS A 433 0.49 9.29 -34.89
N LYS A 434 0.29 9.91 -33.73
CA LYS A 434 -0.49 9.31 -32.62
C LYS A 434 -1.98 9.26 -32.93
N LEU A 435 -2.48 10.28 -33.63
CA LEU A 435 -3.87 10.35 -34.07
C LEU A 435 -4.19 9.20 -35.04
N PHE A 436 -3.39 9.02 -36.09
CA PHE A 436 -3.56 7.91 -37.04
C PHE A 436 -3.37 6.54 -36.38
N ALA A 437 -2.40 6.39 -35.47
CA ALA A 437 -2.24 5.17 -34.69
C ALA A 437 -3.51 4.87 -33.86
N LEU A 438 -4.06 5.88 -33.19
CA LEU A 438 -5.30 5.72 -32.43
C LEU A 438 -6.48 5.32 -33.33
N THR A 439 -6.65 5.96 -34.49
CA THR A 439 -7.68 5.60 -35.47
C THR A 439 -7.59 4.14 -35.87
N PHE A 440 -6.38 3.67 -36.18
CA PHE A 440 -6.15 2.28 -36.56
C PHE A 440 -6.51 1.31 -35.42
N ILE A 441 -6.10 1.62 -34.19
CA ILE A 441 -6.42 0.80 -33.01
C ILE A 441 -7.94 0.75 -32.75
N LEU A 442 -8.63 1.89 -32.86
CA LEU A 442 -10.08 1.96 -32.68
C LEU A 442 -10.83 1.18 -33.77
N LEU A 443 -10.31 1.21 -35.01
CA LEU A 443 -10.83 0.42 -36.11
C LEU A 443 -10.66 -1.08 -35.85
N LEU A 444 -9.46 -1.54 -35.47
CA LEU A 444 -9.25 -2.94 -35.07
C LEU A 444 -10.16 -3.34 -33.90
N GLY A 445 -10.34 -2.42 -32.95
CA GLY A 445 -11.18 -2.61 -31.78
C GLY A 445 -12.65 -2.84 -32.14
N ILE A 446 -13.23 -2.00 -32.98
CA ILE A 446 -14.64 -2.15 -33.40
C ILE A 446 -14.85 -3.41 -34.26
N PHE A 447 -13.84 -3.81 -35.04
CA PHE A 447 -13.81 -5.11 -35.73
C PHE A 447 -13.47 -6.30 -34.83
N THR A 448 -13.21 -6.08 -33.54
CA THR A 448 -13.07 -7.13 -32.52
C THR A 448 -14.34 -7.26 -31.68
N GLN A 449 -14.89 -6.13 -31.20
CA GLN A 449 -16.01 -6.11 -30.27
C GLN A 449 -16.79 -4.79 -30.30
N TYR A 450 -18.12 -4.86 -30.22
CA TYR A 450 -18.99 -3.68 -30.28
C TYR A 450 -18.83 -2.71 -29.09
N TYR A 451 -18.30 -3.15 -27.94
CA TYR A 451 -18.04 -2.28 -26.78
C TYR A 451 -17.04 -1.15 -27.06
N PHE A 452 -16.28 -1.22 -28.15
CA PHE A 452 -15.43 -0.09 -28.57
C PHE A 452 -16.23 1.19 -28.85
N LEU A 453 -17.53 1.10 -29.15
CA LEU A 453 -18.42 2.25 -29.25
C LEU A 453 -18.47 3.05 -27.93
N LEU A 454 -18.45 2.39 -26.77
CA LEU A 454 -18.42 3.05 -25.46
C LEU A 454 -17.09 3.79 -25.24
N LEU A 455 -15.98 3.19 -25.68
CA LEU A 455 -14.66 3.81 -25.59
C LEU A 455 -14.56 5.05 -26.50
N ILE A 456 -15.02 4.92 -27.75
CA ILE A 456 -15.07 6.00 -28.74
C ILE A 456 -15.95 7.16 -28.21
N THR A 457 -17.10 6.83 -27.64
CA THR A 457 -18.01 7.82 -27.02
C THR A 457 -17.31 8.53 -25.86
N SER A 458 -16.65 7.79 -24.97
CA SER A 458 -15.91 8.35 -23.84
C SER A 458 -14.78 9.28 -24.29
N PHE A 459 -14.00 8.88 -25.30
CA PHE A 459 -12.97 9.74 -25.89
C PHE A 459 -13.56 10.99 -26.53
N SER A 460 -14.69 10.87 -27.23
CA SER A 460 -15.37 12.01 -27.86
C SER A 460 -15.84 13.04 -26.85
N ILE A 461 -16.40 12.60 -25.72
CA ILE A 461 -16.77 13.49 -24.61
C ILE A 461 -15.53 14.22 -24.08
N ILE A 462 -14.42 13.51 -23.87
CA ILE A 462 -13.18 14.12 -23.37
C ILE A 462 -12.60 15.12 -24.37
N VAL A 463 -12.59 14.80 -25.66
CA VAL A 463 -12.13 15.71 -26.73
C VAL A 463 -12.95 16.99 -26.74
N PHE A 464 -14.29 16.86 -26.70
CA PHE A 464 -15.20 17.99 -26.68
C PHE A 464 -15.01 18.89 -25.45
N LEU A 465 -14.87 18.29 -24.26
CA LEU A 465 -14.74 19.02 -23.00
C LEU A 465 -13.37 19.68 -22.83
N GLN A 466 -12.28 19.00 -23.20
CA GLN A 466 -10.91 19.49 -22.93
C GLN A 466 -10.34 20.32 -24.07
N LYS A 467 -10.86 20.18 -25.30
CA LYS A 467 -10.41 20.91 -26.51
C LYS A 467 -8.90 20.84 -26.79
N LYS A 468 -8.22 19.80 -26.32
CA LYS A 468 -6.78 19.56 -26.55
C LYS A 468 -6.48 18.86 -27.88
N ILE A 469 -7.48 18.24 -28.48
CA ILE A 469 -7.44 17.63 -29.81
C ILE A 469 -8.35 18.47 -30.71
N PRO A 470 -7.91 18.90 -31.92
CA PRO A 470 -8.76 19.67 -32.80
C PRO A 470 -9.99 18.88 -33.22
N LEU A 471 -11.16 19.52 -33.17
CA LEU A 471 -12.45 18.84 -33.29
C LEU A 471 -12.69 18.36 -34.72
N GLU A 472 -12.27 19.12 -35.72
CA GLU A 472 -12.36 18.77 -37.14
C GLU A 472 -11.67 17.43 -37.45
N TRP A 473 -10.48 17.22 -36.89
CA TRP A 473 -9.74 15.97 -37.04
C TRP A 473 -10.41 14.82 -36.31
N TRP A 474 -11.01 15.07 -35.13
CA TRP A 474 -11.75 14.04 -34.41
C TRP A 474 -13.01 13.61 -35.17
N ILE A 475 -13.76 14.56 -35.76
CA ILE A 475 -14.93 14.29 -36.59
C ILE A 475 -14.55 13.45 -37.82
N LEU A 476 -13.46 13.78 -38.50
CA LEU A 476 -12.96 13.01 -39.64
C LEU A 476 -12.65 11.55 -39.26
N ILE A 477 -12.08 11.31 -38.08
CA ILE A 477 -11.82 9.95 -37.58
C ILE A 477 -13.12 9.19 -37.33
N LEU A 478 -14.09 9.82 -36.67
CA LEU A 478 -15.40 9.21 -36.42
C LEU A 478 -16.11 8.85 -37.73
N ALA A 479 -16.08 9.74 -38.72
CA ALA A 479 -16.61 9.48 -40.05
C ALA A 479 -15.89 8.30 -40.72
N PHE A 480 -14.55 8.29 -40.69
CA PHE A 480 -13.75 7.21 -41.28
C PHE A 480 -14.03 5.84 -40.64
N ILE A 481 -14.07 5.76 -39.31
CA ILE A 481 -14.39 4.52 -38.59
C ILE A 481 -15.81 4.06 -38.93
N SER A 482 -16.78 4.99 -38.94
CA SER A 482 -18.19 4.68 -39.23
C SER A 482 -18.36 4.13 -40.65
N ILE A 483 -17.79 4.81 -41.64
CA ILE A 483 -17.84 4.37 -43.05
C ILE A 483 -17.16 3.01 -43.22
N SER A 484 -16.01 2.80 -42.58
CA SER A 484 -15.26 1.54 -42.67
C SER A 484 -16.01 0.37 -42.03
N PHE A 485 -16.75 0.61 -40.94
CA PHE A 485 -17.49 -0.43 -40.22
C PHE A 485 -18.89 -0.69 -40.79
N MET A 486 -19.43 0.25 -41.58
CA MET A 486 -20.78 0.20 -42.12
C MET A 486 -21.09 -1.07 -42.96
N PRO A 487 -20.20 -1.59 -43.83
CA PRO A 487 -20.48 -2.83 -44.57
C PRO A 487 -20.68 -4.04 -43.66
N TRP A 488 -19.84 -4.19 -42.62
CA TRP A 488 -19.97 -5.26 -41.64
C TRP A 488 -21.30 -5.15 -40.89
N MET A 489 -21.61 -3.93 -40.41
CA MET A 489 -22.85 -3.66 -39.70
C MET A 489 -24.08 -3.99 -40.56
N TYR A 490 -24.09 -3.56 -41.83
CA TYR A 490 -25.18 -3.85 -42.77
C TYR A 490 -25.41 -5.36 -42.94
N HIS A 491 -24.35 -6.13 -43.22
CA HIS A 491 -24.47 -7.59 -43.39
C HIS A 491 -24.87 -8.30 -42.10
N SER A 492 -24.33 -7.89 -40.95
CA SER A 492 -24.69 -8.47 -39.65
C SER A 492 -26.17 -8.24 -39.29
N MET A 493 -26.75 -7.13 -39.73
CA MET A 493 -28.17 -6.81 -39.49
C MET A 493 -29.13 -7.60 -40.37
N LEU A 494 -28.69 -8.05 -41.54
CA LEU A 494 -29.52 -8.78 -42.50
C LEU A 494 -29.63 -10.28 -42.21
N MET A 495 -28.69 -10.86 -41.47
CA MET A 495 -28.71 -12.27 -41.13
C MET A 495 -29.65 -12.53 -39.94
N SER A 496 -30.59 -13.48 -40.11
CA SER A 496 -31.43 -13.95 -39.01
C SER A 496 -30.65 -14.97 -38.17
N HIS A 497 -30.49 -14.72 -36.87
CA HIS A 497 -29.85 -15.70 -35.98
C HIS A 497 -30.80 -16.89 -35.73
N ASN A 498 -30.40 -18.07 -36.20
CA ASN A 498 -30.91 -19.38 -35.76
C ASN A 498 -32.44 -19.58 -35.77
N GLY A 499 -33.18 -19.02 -36.72
CA GLY A 499 -34.63 -19.20 -36.79
C GLY A 499 -35.40 -18.66 -35.56
N CYS A 500 -34.72 -17.94 -34.67
CA CYS A 500 -35.33 -17.22 -33.57
C CYS A 500 -35.69 -15.82 -34.06
N SER A 501 -36.94 -15.42 -33.83
CA SER A 501 -37.43 -14.05 -33.97
C SER A 501 -36.85 -13.14 -32.86
N CYS A 502 -35.53 -13.13 -32.71
CA CYS A 502 -34.84 -12.08 -31.95
C CYS A 502 -34.79 -10.82 -32.82
N LEU A 503 -35.24 -9.70 -32.25
CA LEU A 503 -35.42 -8.41 -32.93
C LEU A 503 -34.18 -7.99 -33.74
N PRO A 504 -34.35 -7.31 -34.89
CA PRO A 504 -33.29 -7.00 -35.86
C PRO A 504 -32.05 -6.39 -35.21
N GLY A 505 -30.87 -6.71 -35.74
CA GLY A 505 -29.53 -6.54 -35.15
C GLY A 505 -29.18 -5.24 -34.42
N ILE A 506 -29.94 -4.15 -34.56
CA ILE A 506 -29.83 -2.96 -33.70
C ILE A 506 -30.23 -3.28 -32.26
N LEU A 507 -31.31 -4.04 -32.04
CA LEU A 507 -31.68 -4.47 -30.70
C LEU A 507 -30.72 -5.53 -30.16
N ALA A 508 -30.14 -6.37 -31.01
CA ALA A 508 -29.04 -7.27 -30.63
C ALA A 508 -27.77 -6.50 -30.23
N ALA A 509 -27.43 -5.41 -30.94
CA ALA A 509 -26.32 -4.52 -30.57
C ALA A 509 -26.61 -3.77 -29.26
N ILE A 510 -27.81 -3.22 -29.09
CA ILE A 510 -28.26 -2.56 -27.85
C ILE A 510 -28.31 -3.56 -26.68
N THR A 511 -28.84 -4.77 -26.91
CA THR A 511 -28.87 -5.82 -25.90
C THR A 511 -27.47 -6.33 -25.60
N SER A 512 -26.55 -6.44 -26.58
CA SER A 512 -25.14 -6.77 -26.35
C SER A 512 -24.44 -5.72 -25.51
N LEU A 513 -24.79 -4.44 -25.67
CA LEU A 513 -24.30 -3.32 -24.84
C LEU A 513 -24.81 -3.40 -23.39
N THR A 514 -25.97 -4.03 -23.15
CA THR A 514 -26.59 -4.16 -21.82
C THR A 514 -26.45 -5.55 -21.17
N THR A 515 -26.18 -6.61 -21.93
CA THR A 515 -26.12 -8.00 -21.43
C THR A 515 -24.96 -8.28 -20.47
N PRO A 516 -23.76 -7.65 -20.56
CA PRO A 516 -22.69 -7.87 -19.59
C PRO A 516 -23.06 -7.44 -18.17
N MET A 517 -23.95 -6.46 -18.01
CA MET A 517 -24.47 -6.10 -16.67
C MET A 517 -25.30 -7.25 -16.05
N ILE A 518 -25.65 -8.28 -16.83
CA ILE A 518 -26.57 -9.37 -16.47
C ILE A 518 -25.88 -10.74 -16.59
N ASN A 519 -24.88 -10.91 -17.47
CA ASN A 519 -24.30 -12.21 -17.85
C ASN A 519 -23.13 -12.71 -16.98
N GLY A 520 -23.00 -12.23 -15.75
CA GLY A 520 -22.21 -12.94 -14.72
C GLY A 520 -22.82 -14.29 -14.30
N LEU A 521 -24.03 -14.63 -14.78
CA LEU A 521 -24.74 -15.87 -14.50
C LEU A 521 -25.17 -16.49 -15.84
N GLY A 522 -24.40 -17.46 -16.33
CA GLY A 522 -24.63 -18.18 -17.58
C GLY A 522 -25.90 -19.05 -17.65
N GLU A 523 -26.94 -18.74 -16.87
CA GLU A 523 -28.21 -19.47 -16.84
C GLU A 523 -29.44 -18.62 -17.24
N ILE A 524 -29.30 -17.29 -17.38
CA ILE A 524 -30.45 -16.42 -17.62
C ILE A 524 -30.57 -16.10 -19.11
N THR A 525 -31.42 -16.86 -19.81
CA THR A 525 -31.87 -16.49 -21.16
C THR A 525 -32.86 -15.31 -21.11
N LEU A 526 -33.08 -14.62 -22.23
CA LEU A 526 -34.03 -13.50 -22.35
C LEU A 526 -35.45 -13.81 -21.80
N ARG A 527 -35.86 -15.09 -21.85
CA ARG A 527 -37.12 -15.60 -21.28
C ARG A 527 -37.23 -15.40 -19.75
N SER A 528 -36.11 -15.43 -19.04
CA SER A 528 -36.04 -15.23 -17.59
C SER A 528 -35.92 -13.76 -17.19
N PHE A 529 -35.68 -12.84 -18.12
CA PHE A 529 -35.57 -11.40 -17.83
C PHE A 529 -36.93 -10.77 -17.51
N THR A 530 -37.99 -11.21 -18.18
CA THR A 530 -39.38 -10.79 -17.92
C THR A 530 -39.96 -11.37 -16.63
N GLN A 531 -39.24 -12.31 -16.00
CA GLN A 531 -39.63 -12.97 -14.75
C GLN A 531 -38.84 -12.45 -13.52
N LEU A 532 -37.95 -11.47 -13.71
CA LEU A 532 -37.18 -10.88 -12.61
C LEU A 532 -38.09 -10.05 -11.69
N SER A 533 -37.99 -10.30 -10.39
CA SER A 533 -38.69 -9.50 -9.38
C SER A 533 -38.19 -8.05 -9.38
N TRP A 534 -39.10 -7.10 -9.14
CA TRP A 534 -38.85 -5.66 -9.21
C TRP A 534 -37.65 -5.19 -8.37
N TYR A 535 -37.34 -5.84 -7.25
CA TYR A 535 -36.19 -5.50 -6.42
C TYR A 535 -34.84 -5.87 -7.06
N LYS A 536 -34.77 -6.95 -7.87
CA LYS A 536 -33.54 -7.33 -8.61
C LYS A 536 -33.25 -6.33 -9.73
N LEU A 537 -34.30 -5.86 -10.42
CA LEU A 537 -34.22 -4.75 -11.38
C LEU A 537 -33.79 -3.43 -10.72
N SER A 538 -34.23 -3.19 -9.49
CA SER A 538 -33.89 -1.98 -8.71
C SER A 538 -32.41 -1.95 -8.32
N ILE A 539 -31.83 -3.10 -7.93
CA ILE A 539 -30.40 -3.23 -7.57
C ILE A 539 -29.49 -3.00 -8.79
N LEU A 540 -29.85 -3.54 -9.97
CA LEU A 540 -29.14 -3.32 -11.24
C LEU A 540 -29.18 -1.85 -11.70
N SER A 541 -30.32 -1.20 -11.49
CA SER A 541 -30.52 0.23 -11.78
C SER A 541 -29.70 1.13 -10.84
N ALA A 542 -29.62 0.75 -9.55
CA ALA A 542 -28.87 1.50 -8.54
C ALA A 542 -27.35 1.47 -8.77
N ALA A 543 -26.79 0.34 -9.24
CA ALA A 543 -25.36 0.23 -9.59
C ALA A 543 -24.98 1.14 -10.77
N SER A 544 -25.86 1.22 -11.78
CA SER A 544 -25.71 2.09 -12.95
C SER A 544 -25.81 3.57 -12.59
N LEU A 545 -26.78 3.93 -11.74
CA LEU A 545 -26.94 5.29 -11.21
C LEU A 545 -25.76 5.72 -10.31
N TRP A 546 -25.16 4.78 -9.57
CA TRP A 546 -23.96 5.03 -8.78
C TRP A 546 -22.72 5.32 -9.64
N GLY A 547 -22.52 4.59 -10.75
CA GLY A 547 -21.45 4.87 -11.71
C GLY A 547 -21.57 6.28 -12.33
N VAL A 548 -22.79 6.67 -12.68
CA VAL A 548 -23.09 8.02 -13.21
C VAL A 548 -22.93 9.09 -12.12
N TRP A 549 -23.39 8.84 -10.89
CA TRP A 549 -23.25 9.79 -9.77
C TRP A 549 -21.79 10.05 -9.38
N PHE A 550 -20.94 9.02 -9.41
CA PHE A 550 -19.49 9.16 -9.22
C PHE A 550 -18.79 9.88 -10.38
N ALA A 551 -19.24 9.67 -11.63
CA ALA A 551 -18.77 10.43 -12.79
C ALA A 551 -19.12 11.92 -12.65
N VAL A 552 -20.33 12.25 -12.19
CA VAL A 552 -20.80 13.63 -12.02
C VAL A 552 -20.13 14.33 -10.83
N LYS A 553 -19.94 13.66 -9.68
CA LYS A 553 -19.25 14.27 -8.51
C LYS A 553 -17.72 14.23 -8.59
N GLY A 554 -17.13 13.26 -9.30
CA GLY A 554 -15.68 13.05 -9.42
C GLY A 554 -14.95 14.08 -10.30
N LEU A 555 -15.68 14.84 -11.13
CA LEU A 555 -15.12 15.84 -12.04
C LEU A 555 -14.47 17.05 -11.34
N LYS A 556 -14.69 17.26 -10.03
CA LYS A 556 -14.00 18.33 -9.27
C LYS A 556 -12.66 17.92 -8.65
N LYS A 557 -12.34 16.62 -8.56
CA LYS A 557 -11.06 16.12 -8.02
C LYS A 557 -10.64 14.85 -8.77
N ILE A 558 -10.00 15.03 -9.93
CA ILE A 558 -9.41 13.96 -10.71
C ILE A 558 -8.24 13.37 -9.91
N ASN A 559 -8.45 12.22 -9.27
CA ASN A 559 -7.40 11.30 -8.81
C ASN A 559 -7.90 9.86 -8.52
N HIS A 560 -9.22 9.63 -8.42
CA HIS A 560 -9.77 8.34 -7.98
C HIS A 560 -10.74 7.66 -8.96
N LEU A 561 -11.00 8.24 -10.14
CA LEU A 561 -12.08 7.81 -11.04
C LEU A 561 -11.85 6.43 -11.70
N ILE A 562 -10.62 5.93 -11.77
CA ILE A 562 -10.31 4.75 -12.59
C ILE A 562 -10.45 3.42 -11.83
N VAL A 563 -10.41 3.45 -10.49
CA VAL A 563 -10.54 2.22 -9.69
C VAL A 563 -11.98 1.69 -9.71
N GLY A 564 -12.98 2.55 -9.90
CA GLY A 564 -14.39 2.14 -9.99
C GLY A 564 -14.77 1.40 -11.28
N ILE A 565 -14.01 1.59 -12.36
CA ILE A 565 -14.30 0.95 -13.66
C ILE A 565 -13.79 -0.51 -13.71
N PHE A 566 -12.91 -0.91 -12.79
CA PHE A 566 -12.32 -2.25 -12.74
C PHE A 566 -12.89 -3.17 -11.63
N ILE A 567 -13.85 -2.70 -10.83
CA ILE A 567 -14.31 -3.43 -9.62
C ILE A 567 -15.80 -3.82 -9.67
N LEU A 568 -16.58 -3.39 -10.67
CA LEU A 568 -17.98 -3.81 -10.76
C LEU A 568 -18.13 -4.93 -11.81
N PRO A 569 -18.71 -6.09 -11.43
CA PRO A 569 -18.94 -7.25 -12.31
C PRO A 569 -19.69 -6.89 -13.60
#